data_AF-A0A7K2QJZ5-F1
#
_entry.id   AF-A0A7K2QJZ5-F1
#
_cell.length_a   1.000
_cell.length_b   1.000
_cell.length_c   1.000
_cell.angle_alpha   90.00
_cell.angle_beta   90.00
_cell.angle_gamma   90.00
#
_symmetry.space_group_name_H-M   'P 1'
#
loop_
_entity.id
_entity.type
_entity.pdbx_description
1 polymer ?
#
loop_
_entity_poly.entity_id
_entity_poly.type
_entity_poly.pdbx_seq_one_letter_code
_entity_poly.pdbx_strand_id
1 'polypeptide(L)'
;RIMHDVIGGLGPDQSVHENMREPLARALATYTADTHEILGGLDSKYISAAGTGYFQDGDKTHMAVSQKDLVQFMRGLSEDPEAYGTLHKAESRYIDLSL
;
A
#
# COMPACT_ATOMS: atom_id res chain seq x y z
N ARG A 1 4.79 -2.91 -9.59
CA ARG A 1 5.75 -4.05 -9.53
C ARG A 1 6.70 -3.96 -8.34
N ILE A 2 7.64 -3.01 -8.25
CA ILE A 2 8.60 -2.95 -7.11
C ILE A 2 7.90 -2.93 -5.74
N MET A 3 6.93 -2.04 -5.55
CA MET A 3 6.20 -1.96 -4.28
C MET A 3 5.38 -3.23 -3.98
N HIS A 4 4.84 -3.89 -5.00
CA HIS A 4 4.18 -5.20 -4.85
C HIS A 4 5.16 -6.25 -4.31
N ASP A 5 6.34 -6.34 -4.91
CA ASP A 5 7.38 -7.30 -4.48
C ASP A 5 7.86 -7.01 -3.05
N VAL A 6 7.97 -5.74 -2.67
CA VAL A 6 8.33 -5.32 -1.30
C VAL A 6 7.25 -5.73 -0.29
N ILE A 7 5.98 -5.53 -0.62
CA ILE A 7 4.85 -5.93 0.23
C ILE A 7 4.79 -7.46 0.37
N GLY A 8 4.92 -8.19 -0.74
CA GLY A 8 4.89 -9.65 -0.75
C GLY A 8 6.13 -10.32 -0.13
N GLY A 9 7.27 -9.61 -0.11
CA GLY A 9 8.55 -10.11 0.39
C GLY A 9 8.67 -10.18 1.91
N LEU A 10 7.70 -9.64 2.67
CA LEU A 10 7.77 -9.55 4.13
C LEU A 10 7.70 -10.89 4.89
N GLY A 11 7.62 -12.03 4.19
CA GLY A 11 7.61 -13.36 4.83
C GLY A 11 6.40 -13.55 5.76
N PRO A 12 6.32 -14.66 6.50
CA PRO A 12 5.19 -14.95 7.39
C PRO A 12 5.14 -14.07 8.65
N ASP A 13 6.29 -13.54 9.07
CA ASP A 13 6.44 -12.81 10.33
C ASP A 13 6.08 -11.32 10.15
N GLN A 14 6.18 -10.83 8.92
CA GLN A 14 5.81 -9.48 8.46
C GLN A 14 6.30 -8.35 9.36
N SER A 15 7.47 -8.55 9.97
CA SER A 15 8.18 -7.53 10.69
C SER A 15 8.95 -6.66 9.69
N VAL A 16 8.68 -5.36 9.72
CA VAL A 16 9.49 -4.39 9.00
C VAL A 16 10.60 -3.93 9.94
N HIS A 17 11.85 -4.09 9.49
CA HIS A 17 13.02 -3.58 10.22
C HIS A 17 12.84 -2.09 10.54
N GLU A 18 13.16 -1.66 11.76
CA GLU A 18 12.95 -0.29 12.25
C GLU A 18 13.44 0.79 11.26
N ASN A 19 14.68 0.69 10.79
CA ASN A 19 15.29 1.60 9.82
C ASN A 19 14.60 1.67 8.45
N MET A 20 13.71 0.72 8.13
CA MET A 20 12.97 0.68 6.88
C MET A 20 11.54 1.21 7.01
N ARG A 21 11.01 1.36 8.23
CA ARG A 21 9.59 1.73 8.44
C ARG A 21 9.26 3.09 7.85
N GLU A 22 10.01 4.12 8.23
CA GLU A 22 9.80 5.47 7.69
C GLU A 22 10.02 5.55 6.16
N PRO A 23 11.13 5.07 5.57
CA PRO A 23 11.32 5.12 4.12
C PRO A 23 10.23 4.39 3.35
N LEU A 24 9.80 3.21 3.82
CA LEU A 24 8.76 2.43 3.17
C LEU A 24 7.38 3.06 3.33
N ALA A 25 7.08 3.68 4.48
CA ALA A 25 5.84 4.43 4.66
C ALA A 25 5.76 5.64 3.71
N ARG A 26 6.85 6.39 3.55
CA ARG A 26 6.92 7.51 2.60
C ARG A 26 6.75 7.04 1.16
N ALA A 27 7.35 5.90 0.80
CA ALA A 27 7.17 5.32 -0.52
C ALA A 27 5.74 4.80 -0.72
N LEU A 28 5.14 4.13 0.26
CA LEU A 28 3.78 3.63 0.17
C LEU A 28 2.75 4.77 0.09
N ALA A 29 3.01 5.90 0.76
CA ALA A 29 2.19 7.10 0.67
C ALA A 29 2.09 7.71 -0.75
N THR A 30 2.97 7.34 -1.69
CA THR A 30 2.81 7.75 -3.10
C THR A 30 1.81 6.87 -3.86
N TYR A 31 1.42 5.73 -3.29
CA TYR A 31 0.45 4.78 -3.84
C TYR A 31 -0.94 4.93 -3.17
N THR A 32 -1.23 6.06 -2.52
CA THR A 32 -2.47 6.21 -1.72
C THR A 32 -3.75 5.90 -2.49
N ALA A 33 -3.84 6.31 -3.77
CA ALA A 33 -4.99 5.98 -4.61
C ALA A 33 -5.17 4.45 -4.75
N ASP A 34 -4.09 3.73 -5.02
CA ASP A 34 -4.11 2.27 -5.15
C ASP A 34 -4.43 1.60 -3.79
N THR A 35 -3.81 2.07 -2.70
CA THR A 35 -4.07 1.50 -1.37
C THR A 35 -5.50 1.75 -0.91
N HIS A 36 -6.08 2.91 -1.25
CA HIS A 36 -7.47 3.23 -0.97
C HIS A 36 -8.41 2.24 -1.66
N GLU A 37 -8.22 2.00 -2.96
CA GLU A 37 -9.03 1.05 -3.73
C GLU A 37 -8.87 -0.40 -3.24
N ILE A 38 -7.64 -0.82 -2.94
CA ILE A 38 -7.35 -2.17 -2.43
C ILE A 38 -8.00 -2.38 -1.05
N LEU A 39 -7.91 -1.39 -0.15
CA LEU A 39 -8.51 -1.47 1.19
C LEU A 39 -10.03 -1.34 1.16
N GLY A 40 -10.57 -0.53 0.25
CA GLY A 40 -12.01 -0.39 0.04
C GLY A 40 -12.63 -1.63 -0.61
N GLY A 41 -11.86 -2.39 -1.39
CA GLY A 41 -12.33 -3.58 -2.10
C GLY A 41 -13.39 -3.27 -3.17
N LEU A 42 -13.37 -2.03 -3.70
CA LEU A 42 -14.43 -1.50 -4.56
C LEU A 42 -14.26 -1.91 -6.03
N ASP A 43 -13.03 -1.94 -6.54
CA ASP A 43 -12.74 -2.32 -7.93
C ASP A 43 -12.12 -3.72 -8.06
N SER A 44 -12.84 -4.60 -8.78
CA SER A 44 -12.42 -5.97 -9.11
C SER A 44 -11.10 -6.08 -9.89
N LYS A 45 -10.64 -5.02 -10.57
CA LYS A 45 -9.34 -5.00 -11.25
C LYS A 45 -8.19 -5.20 -10.27
N TYR A 46 -8.24 -4.59 -9.08
CA TYR A 46 -7.20 -4.78 -8.06
C TYR A 46 -7.16 -6.22 -7.54
N ILE A 47 -8.33 -6.87 -7.43
CA ILE A 47 -8.43 -8.26 -6.99
C ILE A 47 -7.83 -9.20 -8.05
N SER A 48 -8.25 -9.04 -9.31
CA SER A 48 -7.78 -9.90 -10.40
C SER A 48 -6.29 -9.71 -10.73
N ALA A 49 -5.78 -8.49 -10.57
CA ALA A 49 -4.38 -8.16 -10.80
C ALA A 49 -3.46 -8.44 -9.60
N ALA A 50 -3.98 -8.76 -8.42
CA ALA A 50 -3.19 -8.95 -7.20
C ALA A 50 -2.06 -9.96 -7.35
N GLY A 51 -2.27 -11.05 -8.12
CA GLY A 51 -1.22 -12.04 -8.40
C GLY A 51 -0.16 -11.59 -9.42
N THR A 52 -0.48 -10.63 -10.28
CA THR A 52 0.46 -10.05 -11.26
C THR A 52 1.21 -8.84 -10.70
N GLY A 53 0.61 -8.18 -9.71
CA GLY A 53 1.22 -7.10 -8.95
C GLY A 53 1.00 -5.69 -9.49
N TYR A 54 0.35 -5.57 -10.65
CA TYR A 54 -0.01 -4.31 -11.29
C TYR A 54 -1.01 -4.55 -12.43
N PHE A 55 -1.67 -3.49 -12.88
CA PHE A 55 -2.44 -3.47 -14.13
C PHE A 55 -2.38 -2.08 -14.77
N GLN A 56 -2.77 -2.00 -16.05
CA GLN A 56 -2.93 -0.74 -16.76
C GLN A 56 -4.40 -0.34 -16.83
N ASP A 57 -4.67 0.95 -16.64
CA ASP A 57 -5.97 1.56 -16.87
C ASP A 57 -5.79 2.86 -17.66
N GLY A 58 -6.06 2.80 -18.97
CA GLY A 58 -5.67 3.84 -19.91
C GLY A 58 -4.15 4.11 -19.84
N ASP A 59 -3.77 5.37 -19.61
CA ASP A 59 -2.37 5.79 -19.49
C ASP A 59 -1.79 5.62 -18.08
N LYS A 60 -2.58 5.11 -17.13
CA LYS A 60 -2.14 4.92 -15.74
C LYS A 60 -1.72 3.48 -15.49
N THR A 61 -0.66 3.33 -14.71
CA THR A 61 -0.25 2.03 -14.17
C THR A 61 -0.57 2.00 -12.68
N HIS A 62 -1.38 1.03 -12.28
CA HIS A 62 -1.80 0.83 -10.90
C HIS A 62 -1.03 -0.30 -10.26
N MET A 63 -0.63 -0.13 -9.00
CA MET A 63 -0.12 -1.21 -8.17
C MET A 63 -1.28 -2.07 -7.66
N ALA A 64 -1.11 -3.39 -7.68
CA ALA A 64 -2.09 -4.31 -7.12
C ALA A 64 -1.39 -5.28 -6.16
N VAL A 65 -1.97 -5.48 -4.98
CA VAL A 65 -1.56 -6.49 -3.99
C VAL A 65 -2.81 -7.07 -3.35
N SER A 66 -2.69 -8.20 -2.66
CA SER A 66 -3.80 -8.67 -1.85
C SER A 66 -4.06 -7.68 -0.71
N GLN A 67 -5.33 -7.45 -0.38
CA GLN A 67 -5.72 -6.59 0.74
C GLN A 67 -5.09 -7.08 2.05
N LYS A 68 -4.99 -8.40 2.22
CA LYS A 68 -4.37 -9.03 3.40
C LYS A 68 -2.91 -8.62 3.55
N ASP A 69 -2.11 -8.75 2.49
CA ASP A 69 -0.68 -8.44 2.54
C ASP A 69 -0.46 -6.94 2.78
N LEU A 70 -1.29 -6.09 2.16
CA LEU A 70 -1.24 -4.64 2.37
C LEU A 70 -1.52 -4.26 3.82
N VAL A 71 -2.60 -4.79 4.42
CA VAL A 71 -2.96 -4.51 5.82
C VAL A 71 -1.84 -4.95 6.76
N GLN A 72 -1.25 -6.11 6.52
CA GLN A 72 -0.18 -6.62 7.34
C GLN A 72 1.11 -5.80 7.20
N PHE A 73 1.45 -5.40 5.98
CA PHE A 73 2.57 -4.50 5.71
C PHE A 73 2.39 -3.16 6.43
N MET A 74 1.22 -2.53 6.29
CA MET A 74 0.89 -1.28 6.97
C MET A 74 0.94 -1.42 8.50
N ARG A 75 0.51 -2.56 9.06
CA ARG A 75 0.63 -2.84 10.50
C ARG A 75 2.10 -2.87 10.93
N GLY A 76 2.98 -3.54 10.19
CA GLY A 76 4.41 -3.60 10.50
C GLY A 76 5.10 -2.24 10.40
N LEU A 77 4.71 -1.41 9.44
CA LEU A 77 5.18 -0.02 9.36
C LEU A 77 4.71 0.81 10.54
N SER A 78 3.46 0.62 10.96
CA SER A 78 2.81 1.41 12.02
C SER A 78 3.31 1.09 13.43
N GLU A 79 4.26 0.16 13.58
CA GLU A 79 5.03 0.01 14.82
C GLU A 79 5.94 1.24 15.08
N ASP A 80 6.18 2.06 14.06
CA ASP A 80 6.80 3.38 14.17
C ASP A 80 5.71 4.48 14.08
N PRO A 81 5.58 5.36 15.09
CA PRO A 81 4.59 6.43 15.08
C PRO A 81 4.69 7.42 13.92
N GLU A 82 5.90 7.74 13.45
CA GLU A 82 6.11 8.66 12.32
C GLU A 82 5.73 8.00 10.99
N ALA A 83 6.03 6.70 10.85
CA ALA A 83 5.58 5.91 9.71
C ALA A 83 4.03 5.84 9.67
N TYR A 84 3.39 5.56 10.80
CA TYR A 84 1.92 5.60 10.91
C TYR A 84 1.36 6.99 10.54
N GLY A 85 1.93 8.06 11.13
CA GLY A 85 1.50 9.43 10.86
C GLY A 85 1.63 9.80 9.39
N THR A 86 2.67 9.32 8.71
CA THR A 86 2.87 9.51 7.27
C THR A 86 1.75 8.86 6.45
N LEU A 87 1.43 7.59 6.72
CA LEU A 87 0.37 6.86 6.02
C LEU A 87 -1.00 7.48 6.28
N HIS A 88 -1.32 7.77 7.54
CA HIS A 88 -2.58 8.37 7.93
C HIS A 88 -2.78 9.74 7.26
N LYS A 89 -1.76 10.60 7.28
CA LYS A 89 -1.80 11.91 6.62
C LYS A 89 -1.93 11.80 5.11
N ALA A 90 -1.36 10.78 4.48
CA ALA A 90 -1.51 10.55 3.04
C ALA A 90 -2.96 10.19 2.70
N GLU A 91 -3.55 9.25 3.45
CA GLU A 91 -4.94 8.82 3.27
C GLU A 91 -5.93 9.97 3.52
N SER A 92 -5.81 10.70 4.64
CA SER A 92 -6.69 11.82 4.92
C SER A 92 -6.67 12.87 3.80
N ARG A 93 -5.48 13.21 3.30
CA ARG A 93 -5.35 14.15 2.17
C ARG A 93 -5.98 13.61 0.88
N TYR A 94 -5.87 12.32 0.62
CA TYR A 94 -6.49 11.72 -0.55
C TYR A 94 -8.02 11.77 -0.45
N ILE A 95 -8.58 11.40 0.72
CA ILE A 95 -10.02 11.50 0.98
C ILE A 95 -10.49 12.94 0.77
N ASP A 96 -9.82 13.92 1.37
CA ASP A 96 -10.17 15.35 1.23
C ASP A 96 -10.17 15.84 -0.23
N LEU A 97 -9.29 15.30 -1.08
CA LEU A 97 -9.21 15.65 -2.51
C LEU A 97 -10.19 14.87 -3.40
N SER A 98 -10.75 13.78 -2.88
CA SER A 98 -11.66 12.89 -3.61
C SER A 98 -13.15 13.21 -3.41
N LEU A 99 -13.46 14.09 -2.45
CA LEU A 99 -14.80 14.61 -2.14
C LEU A 99 -15.09 15.92 -2.89
#